data_AF-A0A3E0WW19-F1
#
_entry.id   AF-A0A3E0WW19-F1
#
_cell.length_a   1.000
_cell.length_b   1.000
_cell.length_c   1.000
_cell.angle_alpha   90.00
_cell.angle_beta   90.00
_cell.angle_gamma   90.00
#
_symmetry.space_group_name_H-M   'P 1'
#
loop_
_entity.id
_entity.type
_entity.pdbx_description
1 polymer ?
#
loop_
_entity_poly.entity_id
_entity_poly.type
_entity_poly.pdbx_seq_one_letter_code
_entity_poly.pdbx_strand_id
1 'polypeptide(L)'
;MAKKLAGYASVEKNNIDHYVKAMEYYTAPYFDDYDYWWAENEKIRFERVWYRTAMQIAKVFTSISSYDRAIEWYKRIYERYPEQEEVHFAIMKLYSFRNETEKVERQYAYLKTLLQTELGTSPNIEITSWYRQWKKYHM
;
A
#
# COMPACT_ATOMS: atom_id res chain seq x y z
N MET A 1 12.81 14.94 3.47
CA MET A 1 12.43 13.71 2.75
C MET A 1 12.92 13.70 1.30
N ALA A 2 12.41 14.54 0.39
CA ALA A 2 12.80 14.54 -1.03
C ALA A 2 14.31 14.71 -1.29
N LYS A 3 15.01 15.59 -0.55
CA LYS A 3 16.45 15.81 -0.69
C LYS A 3 17.32 14.61 -0.25
N LYS A 4 16.79 13.71 0.61
CA LYS A 4 17.47 12.46 1.04
C LYS A 4 17.14 11.28 0.13
N LEU A 5 15.97 11.29 -0.53
CA LEU A 5 15.56 10.27 -1.49
C LEU A 5 16.15 10.50 -2.89
N ALA A 6 16.60 11.72 -3.20
CA ALA A 6 17.17 12.12 -4.50
C ALA A 6 18.48 11.39 -4.90
N GLY A 7 19.06 10.56 -4.02
CA GLY A 7 20.29 9.82 -4.29
C GLY A 7 20.09 8.34 -4.67
N TYR A 8 18.86 7.82 -4.65
CA TYR A 8 18.62 6.38 -4.85
C TYR A 8 17.46 6.17 -5.83
N ALA A 9 17.79 5.63 -7.01
CA ALA A 9 16.84 5.43 -8.12
C ALA A 9 15.86 4.26 -7.89
N SER A 10 16.16 3.36 -6.95
CA SER A 10 15.39 2.16 -6.64
C SER A 10 15.55 1.77 -5.16
N VAL A 11 14.43 1.44 -4.49
CA VAL A 11 14.48 0.74 -3.20
C VAL A 11 14.92 -0.70 -3.47
N GLU A 12 15.98 -1.11 -2.79
CA GLU A 12 16.60 -2.42 -2.89
C GLU A 12 16.82 -2.98 -1.49
N LYS A 13 17.06 -4.29 -1.40
CA LYS A 13 17.30 -4.95 -0.11
C LYS A 13 18.41 -4.29 0.72
N ASN A 14 19.46 -3.81 0.06
CA ASN A 14 20.65 -3.25 0.73
C ASN A 14 20.43 -1.82 1.26
N ASN A 15 19.44 -1.09 0.73
CA ASN A 15 19.19 0.31 1.08
C ASN A 15 17.84 0.52 1.79
N ILE A 16 17.02 -0.53 1.93
CA ILE A 16 15.65 -0.43 2.47
C ILE A 16 15.58 0.22 3.85
N ASP A 17 16.54 -0.05 4.75
CA ASP A 17 16.55 0.54 6.09
C ASP A 17 16.77 2.06 6.06
N HIS A 18 17.52 2.57 5.08
CA HIS A 18 17.70 4.01 4.88
C HIS A 18 16.39 4.65 4.41
N TYR A 19 15.66 3.97 3.53
CA TYR A 19 14.35 4.41 3.06
C TYR A 19 13.30 4.36 4.16
N VAL A 20 13.23 3.28 4.95
CA VAL A 20 12.32 3.15 6.10
C VAL A 20 12.55 4.30 7.09
N LYS A 21 13.82 4.53 7.49
CA LYS A 21 14.17 5.68 8.35
C LYS A 21 13.78 7.01 7.72
N ALA A 22 14.04 7.20 6.42
CA ALA A 22 13.67 8.44 5.72
C ALA A 22 12.15 8.69 5.70
N MET A 23 11.35 7.61 5.66
CA MET A 23 9.89 7.66 5.69
C MET A 23 9.34 7.92 7.10
N GLU A 24 10.03 7.52 8.17
CA GLU A 24 9.64 7.85 9.56
C GLU A 24 9.69 9.36 9.84
N TYR A 25 10.60 10.09 9.20
CA TYR A 25 10.63 11.57 9.28
C TYR A 25 9.48 12.24 8.53
N TYR A 26 8.70 11.48 7.76
CA TYR A 26 7.50 11.98 7.12
C TYR A 26 6.29 11.66 8.01
N THR A 27 6.07 12.51 9.01
CA THR A 27 4.78 12.61 9.71
C THR A 27 3.92 13.62 8.95
N ALA A 28 2.80 13.17 8.37
CA ALA A 28 1.87 14.09 7.71
C ALA A 28 0.84 14.65 8.70
N PRO A 29 0.28 15.85 8.49
CA PRO A 29 0.70 16.89 7.54
C PRO A 29 1.31 18.09 8.28
N TYR A 30 2.55 18.42 7.99
CA TYR A 30 3.23 19.64 8.47
C TYR A 30 2.62 20.96 7.92
N PHE A 31 1.45 20.89 7.27
CA PHE A 31 0.83 21.98 6.49
C PHE A 31 -0.69 22.06 6.62
N ASP A 32 -1.34 21.29 7.49
CA ASP A 32 -2.81 21.37 7.64
C ASP A 32 -3.31 22.71 8.22
N ASP A 33 -2.42 23.53 8.81
CA ASP A 33 -2.77 24.85 9.33
C ASP A 33 -2.64 26.00 8.30
N TYR A 34 -2.25 25.71 7.06
CA TYR A 34 -1.95 26.75 6.08
C TYR A 34 -2.55 26.47 4.70
N ASP A 35 -3.74 27.03 4.46
CA ASP A 35 -4.44 27.10 3.16
C ASP A 35 -3.72 28.02 2.15
N TYR A 36 -2.44 27.76 1.87
CA TYR A 36 -1.72 28.47 0.83
C TYR A 36 -1.79 27.67 -0.48
N TRP A 37 -2.45 28.25 -1.48
CA TRP A 37 -2.61 27.69 -2.84
C TRP A 37 -1.30 27.24 -3.51
N TRP A 38 -0.15 27.84 -3.16
CA TRP A 38 1.17 27.43 -3.67
C TRP A 38 1.73 26.18 -3.00
N ALA A 39 1.28 25.84 -1.78
CA ALA A 39 1.72 24.67 -1.03
C ALA A 39 0.98 23.39 -1.48
N GLU A 40 -0.17 23.52 -2.14
CA GLU A 40 -0.99 22.38 -2.60
C GLU A 40 -0.25 21.51 -3.64
N ASN A 41 0.39 22.15 -4.63
CA ASN A 41 1.19 21.43 -5.63
C ASN A 41 2.35 20.65 -5.00
N GLU A 42 2.94 21.22 -3.96
CA GLU A 42 4.06 20.62 -3.25
C GLU A 42 3.58 19.47 -2.35
N LYS A 43 2.41 19.60 -1.72
CA LYS A 43 1.71 18.52 -1.00
C LYS A 43 1.45 17.33 -1.93
N ILE A 44 0.79 17.55 -3.08
CA ILE A 44 0.53 16.50 -4.07
C ILE A 44 1.82 15.84 -4.55
N ARG A 45 2.89 16.60 -4.75
CA ARG A 45 4.21 16.05 -5.12
C ARG A 45 4.75 15.13 -4.02
N PHE A 46 4.70 15.56 -2.76
CA PHE A 46 5.17 14.75 -1.64
C PHE A 46 4.33 13.48 -1.42
N GLU A 47 3.01 13.59 -1.50
CA GLU A 47 2.05 12.47 -1.46
C GLU A 47 2.43 11.39 -2.48
N ARG A 48 2.66 11.81 -3.73
CA ARG A 48 3.06 10.91 -4.82
C ARG A 48 4.40 10.23 -4.56
N VAL A 49 5.40 10.98 -4.06
CA VAL A 49 6.71 10.41 -3.71
C VAL A 49 6.56 9.41 -2.57
N TRP A 50 5.81 9.77 -1.53
CA TRP A 50 5.55 8.88 -0.39
C TRP A 50 4.87 7.59 -0.84
N TYR A 51 3.80 7.68 -1.63
CA TYR A 51 3.08 6.50 -2.14
C TYR A 51 4.01 5.57 -2.91
N ARG A 52 4.76 6.13 -3.87
CA ARG A 52 5.71 5.36 -4.69
C ARG A 52 6.78 4.68 -3.84
N THR A 53 7.37 5.40 -2.89
CA THR A 53 8.41 4.85 -2.01
C THR A 53 7.83 3.78 -1.07
N ALA A 54 6.65 4.01 -0.47
CA ALA A 54 6.00 3.04 0.39
C ALA A 54 5.67 1.74 -0.36
N MET A 55 5.14 1.84 -1.59
CA MET A 55 4.88 0.68 -2.45
C MET A 55 6.16 -0.10 -2.77
N GLN A 56 7.27 0.60 -3.06
CA GLN A 56 8.55 -0.05 -3.32
C GLN A 56 9.10 -0.75 -2.08
N ILE A 57 9.03 -0.12 -0.90
CA ILE A 57 9.42 -0.74 0.38
C ILE A 57 8.60 -2.01 0.64
N ALA A 58 7.28 -1.95 0.47
CA ALA A 58 6.41 -3.10 0.67
C ALA A 58 6.76 -4.26 -0.28
N LYS A 59 6.99 -3.96 -1.57
CA LYS A 59 7.41 -4.94 -2.59
C LYS A 59 8.77 -5.58 -2.26
N VAL A 60 9.74 -4.80 -1.79
CA VAL A 60 11.05 -5.35 -1.38
C VAL A 60 10.93 -6.20 -0.11
N PHE A 61 10.11 -5.80 0.88
CA PHE A 61 9.86 -6.66 2.04
C PHE A 61 9.18 -7.97 1.65
N THR A 62 8.26 -7.95 0.67
CA THR A 62 7.67 -9.15 0.09
C THR A 62 8.72 -10.04 -0.57
N SER A 63 9.64 -9.47 -1.36
CA SER A 63 10.65 -10.26 -2.10
C SER A 63 11.70 -10.92 -1.21
N ILE A 64 11.94 -10.39 -0.01
CA ILE A 64 12.84 -10.98 1.00
C ILE A 64 12.11 -11.83 2.04
N SER A 65 10.85 -12.19 1.77
CA SER A 65 9.98 -13.01 2.64
C SER A 65 9.70 -12.39 4.02
N SER A 66 9.89 -11.08 4.19
CA SER A 66 9.57 -10.35 5.42
C SER A 66 8.11 -9.92 5.41
N TYR A 67 7.20 -10.90 5.42
CA TYR A 67 5.78 -10.69 5.14
C TYR A 67 5.08 -9.78 6.15
N ASP A 68 5.39 -9.88 7.44
CA ASP A 68 4.81 -8.97 8.46
C ASP A 68 5.13 -7.52 8.15
N ARG A 69 6.40 -7.21 7.83
CA ARG A 69 6.81 -5.85 7.44
C ARG A 69 6.19 -5.42 6.12
N ALA A 70 6.05 -6.32 5.15
CA ALA A 70 5.36 -6.00 3.91
C ALA A 70 3.89 -5.61 4.16
N ILE A 71 3.17 -6.40 4.97
CA ILE A 71 1.77 -6.14 5.31
C ILE A 71 1.63 -4.82 6.08
N GLU A 72 2.53 -4.53 7.03
CA GLU A 72 2.59 -3.25 7.75
C GLU A 72 2.66 -2.07 6.78
N TRP A 73 3.58 -2.12 5.79
CA TRP A 73 3.71 -1.06 4.80
C TRP A 73 2.50 -0.95 3.87
N TYR A 74 1.95 -2.06 3.40
CA TYR A 74 0.71 -2.03 2.62
C TYR A 74 -0.46 -1.47 3.43
N LYS A 75 -0.57 -1.77 4.72
CA LYS A 75 -1.62 -1.19 5.59
C LYS A 75 -1.50 0.31 5.72
N ARG A 76 -0.29 0.86 5.89
CA ARG A 76 -0.07 2.32 5.90
C ARG A 76 -0.53 2.98 4.61
N ILE A 77 -0.31 2.33 3.47
CA ILE A 77 -0.78 2.83 2.17
C ILE A 77 -2.29 2.77 2.10
N TYR A 78 -2.88 1.64 2.51
CA TYR A 78 -4.32 1.42 2.57
C TYR A 78 -5.03 2.45 3.48
N GLU A 79 -4.46 2.80 4.64
CA GLU A 79 -5.04 3.79 5.56
C GLU A 79 -5.09 5.20 4.95
N ARG A 80 -4.18 5.52 4.02
CA ARG A 80 -4.10 6.82 3.36
C ARG A 80 -4.86 6.87 2.02
N TYR A 81 -4.86 5.77 1.28
CA TYR A 81 -5.52 5.64 -0.01
C TYR A 81 -6.32 4.32 -0.04
N PRO A 82 -7.48 4.28 0.65
CA PRO A 82 -8.28 3.07 0.79
C PRO A 82 -8.71 2.46 -0.54
N GLU A 83 -8.92 3.27 -1.57
CA GLU A 83 -9.40 2.87 -2.89
C GLU A 83 -8.36 2.13 -3.75
N GLN A 84 -7.10 2.05 -3.30
CA GLN A 84 -6.01 1.44 -4.08
C GLN A 84 -6.10 -0.09 -4.09
N GLU A 85 -6.82 -0.63 -5.06
CA GLU A 85 -7.09 -2.08 -5.19
C GLU A 85 -5.81 -2.94 -5.22
N GLU A 86 -4.71 -2.45 -5.82
CA GLU A 86 -3.41 -3.16 -5.88
C GLU A 86 -2.90 -3.51 -4.47
N VAL A 87 -3.11 -2.62 -3.50
CA VAL A 87 -2.67 -2.76 -2.11
C VAL A 87 -3.47 -3.86 -1.42
N HIS A 88 -4.80 -3.83 -1.59
CA HIS A 88 -5.68 -4.89 -1.07
C HIS A 88 -5.32 -6.25 -1.65
N PHE A 89 -5.06 -6.30 -2.95
CA PHE A 89 -4.70 -7.54 -3.62
C PHE A 89 -3.36 -8.11 -3.14
N ALA A 90 -2.36 -7.24 -2.94
CA ALA A 90 -1.07 -7.65 -2.38
C ALA A 90 -1.22 -8.24 -0.98
N ILE A 91 -2.00 -7.60 -0.10
CA ILE A 91 -2.30 -8.11 1.25
C ILE A 91 -3.01 -9.47 1.18
N MET A 92 -4.00 -9.62 0.28
CA MET A 92 -4.71 -10.90 0.09
C MET A 92 -3.78 -12.02 -0.34
N LYS A 93 -2.86 -11.77 -1.29
CA LYS A 93 -1.85 -12.76 -1.71
C LYS A 93 -0.93 -13.15 -0.55
N LEU A 94 -0.51 -12.18 0.26
CA LEU A 94 0.33 -12.43 1.43
C LEU A 94 -0.39 -13.25 2.51
N TYR A 95 -1.66 -12.97 2.79
CA TYR A 95 -2.46 -13.77 3.71
C TYR A 95 -2.70 -15.18 3.18
N SER A 96 -2.97 -15.33 1.87
CA SER A 96 -3.07 -16.65 1.24
C SER A 96 -1.78 -17.44 1.37
N PHE A 97 -0.63 -16.82 1.12
CA PHE A 97 0.67 -17.49 1.24
C PHE A 97 0.95 -17.99 2.67
N ARG A 98 0.40 -17.30 3.68
CA ARG A 98 0.50 -17.66 5.09
C ARG A 98 -0.59 -18.62 5.59
N ASN A 99 -1.43 -19.14 4.68
CA ASN A 99 -2.61 -19.95 5.02
C ASN A 99 -3.61 -19.25 5.96
N GLU A 100 -3.63 -17.91 5.96
CA GLU A 100 -4.54 -17.10 6.77
C GLU A 100 -5.86 -16.85 6.00
N THR A 101 -6.58 -17.92 5.67
CA THR A 101 -7.73 -17.92 4.76
C THR A 101 -8.85 -16.98 5.21
N GLU A 102 -9.17 -16.94 6.51
CA GLU A 102 -10.16 -16.01 7.06
C GLU A 102 -9.81 -14.54 6.76
N LYS A 103 -8.51 -14.18 6.83
CA LYS A 103 -8.08 -12.81 6.56
C LYS A 103 -8.19 -12.46 5.08
N VAL A 104 -7.96 -13.43 4.18
CA VAL A 104 -8.20 -13.23 2.74
C VAL A 104 -9.67 -12.93 2.47
N GLU A 105 -10.58 -13.71 3.04
CA GLU A 105 -12.02 -13.50 2.85
C GLU A 105 -12.49 -12.16 3.41
N ARG A 106 -12.06 -11.80 4.63
CA ARG A 106 -12.38 -10.51 5.25
C ARG A 106 -11.85 -9.35 4.40
N GLN A 107 -10.61 -9.44 3.91
CA GLN A 107 -10.00 -8.38 3.11
C GLN A 107 -10.72 -8.17 1.77
N TYR A 108 -11.13 -9.26 1.10
CA TYR A 108 -11.88 -9.17 -0.15
C TYR A 108 -13.28 -8.61 0.05
N ALA A 109 -13.99 -9.05 1.10
CA ALA A 109 -15.30 -8.52 1.44
C ALA A 109 -15.25 -7.02 1.79
N TYR A 110 -14.21 -6.61 2.52
CA TYR A 110 -13.95 -5.21 2.81
C TYR A 110 -13.72 -4.41 1.52
N LEU A 111 -12.81 -4.84 0.63
CA LEU A 111 -12.53 -4.16 -0.64
C LEU A 111 -13.81 -3.98 -1.48
N LYS A 112 -14.62 -5.04 -1.58
CA LYS A 112 -15.88 -4.99 -2.33
C LYS A 112 -16.84 -3.95 -1.74
N THR A 113 -16.95 -3.91 -0.41
CA THR A 113 -17.86 -2.97 0.28
C THR A 113 -17.37 -1.52 0.11
N LEU A 114 -16.06 -1.31 0.25
CA LEU A 114 -15.44 0.00 0.07
C LEU A 114 -15.67 0.56 -1.34
N LEU A 115 -15.31 -0.18 -2.38
CA LEU A 115 -15.47 0.28 -3.77
C LEU A 115 -16.93 0.52 -4.14
N GLN A 116 -17.84 -0.33 -3.64
CA GLN A 116 -19.27 -0.15 -3.88
C GLN A 116 -19.82 1.10 -3.19
N THR A 117 -19.32 1.43 -2.00
CA THR A 117 -19.80 2.59 -1.21
C THR A 117 -19.22 3.89 -1.73
N GLU A 118 -17.92 3.92 -2.00
CA GLU A 118 -17.19 5.15 -2.38
C GLU A 118 -17.30 5.46 -3.87
N LEU A 119 -17.29 4.43 -4.74
CA LEU A 119 -17.19 4.59 -6.19
C LEU A 119 -18.36 3.97 -6.95
N GLY A 120 -19.24 3.21 -6.29
CA GLY A 120 -20.31 2.48 -6.94
C GLY A 120 -19.84 1.34 -7.85
N THR A 121 -18.58 0.91 -7.70
CA THR A 121 -17.94 -0.09 -8.58
C THR A 121 -17.66 -1.41 -7.85
N SER A 122 -17.40 -2.45 -8.63
CA SER A 122 -16.90 -3.73 -8.11
C SER A 122 -15.38 -3.82 -8.27
N PRO A 123 -14.70 -4.67 -7.47
CA PRO A 123 -13.27 -4.91 -7.62
C PRO A 123 -12.90 -5.33 -9.03
N ASN A 124 -11.70 -4.96 -9.46
CA ASN A 124 -11.11 -5.31 -10.74
C ASN A 124 -11.28 -6.82 -11.03
N ILE A 125 -11.48 -7.12 -12.32
CA ILE A 125 -11.71 -8.47 -12.82
C ILE A 125 -10.56 -9.42 -12.47
N GLU A 126 -9.32 -8.92 -12.42
CA GLU A 126 -8.15 -9.72 -12.01
C GLU A 126 -8.31 -10.23 -10.57
N ILE A 127 -8.65 -9.32 -9.64
CA ILE A 127 -8.79 -9.63 -8.21
C ILE A 127 -9.98 -10.58 -8.01
N THR A 128 -11.10 -10.28 -8.66
CA THR A 128 -12.32 -11.09 -8.60
C THR A 128 -12.07 -12.51 -9.13
N SER A 129 -11.36 -12.63 -10.24
CA SER A 129 -11.02 -13.93 -10.85
C SER A 129 -10.07 -14.73 -9.97
N TRP A 130 -9.03 -14.08 -9.44
CA TRP A 130 -8.11 -14.70 -8.49
C TRP A 130 -8.84 -15.20 -7.25
N TYR A 131 -9.70 -14.37 -6.62
CA TYR A 131 -10.41 -14.76 -5.41
C TYR A 131 -11.36 -15.93 -5.65
N ARG A 132 -12.09 -15.93 -6.78
CA ARG A 132 -12.97 -17.05 -7.16
C ARG A 132 -12.20 -18.35 -7.34
N GLN A 133 -11.04 -18.31 -7.98
CA GLN A 133 -10.19 -19.49 -8.15
C GLN A 133 -9.62 -19.93 -6.80
N TRP A 134 -9.04 -19.01 -6.03
CA TRP A 134 -8.48 -19.26 -4.71
C TRP A 134 -9.50 -19.94 -3.78
N LYS A 135 -10.74 -19.45 -3.75
CA LYS A 135 -11.82 -19.98 -2.90
C LYS A 135 -12.17 -21.44 -3.21
N LYS A 136 -12.05 -21.89 -4.47
CA LYS A 136 -12.30 -23.29 -4.84
C LYS A 136 -11.30 -24.28 -4.25
N TYR A 137 -10.08 -23.82 -3.93
CA TYR A 137 -9.01 -24.67 -3.41
C TYR A 137 -8.87 -24.60 -1.87
N HIS A 138 -9.59 -23.68 -1.22
CA HIS A 138 -9.49 -23.41 0.22
C HIS A 138 -10.85 -23.49 0.95
N MET A 139 -11.90 -23.98 0.26
CA MET A 139 -13.15 -24.47 0.82
C MET A 139 -13.19 -25.99 0.68
#